data_AF-A0A8K0CQG6-F1
#
_entry.id   AF-A0A8K0CQG6-F1
#
_cell.length_a   1.000
_cell.length_b   1.000
_cell.length_c   1.000
_cell.angle_alpha   90.00
_cell.angle_beta   90.00
_cell.angle_gamma   90.00
#
_symmetry.space_group_name_H-M   'P 1'
#
loop_
_entity.id
_entity.type
_entity.pdbx_description
1 polymer ?
#
loop_
_entity_poly.entity_id
_entity_poly.type
_entity_poly.pdbx_seq_one_letter_code
_entity_poly.pdbx_strand_id
1 'polypeptide(L)'
;MSLTNSTLPTIQAAKEIANTLRYFLGRSEHLESFLNSVDKFHSRYGRTTDNSLNEFVFASICSKITDEAGSFITCRPDLETWPQVKEALKNKFGDKLDRNELQQQFIFLTRNRNQNISDFLKRLKIIKMRLNLKMNSDPDLDAGTKISLINQNEATAVTVLITKTNAKLKTLLMLKNPKNIDEATSLVLNHSLMEQQINLRHATNKNHHHQQKPSQHIRHNITHPLSSPSQSHNPLPAPV
;
A
#
# COMPACT_ATOMS: atom_id res chain seq x y z
N MET A 1 -53.69 -1.27 22.81
CA MET A 1 -52.25 -1.58 22.66
C MET A 1 -52.07 -2.24 21.31
N SER A 2 -51.57 -1.50 20.33
CA SER A 2 -51.54 -1.94 18.93
C SER A 2 -50.25 -2.71 18.66
N LEU A 3 -50.39 -4.01 18.38
CA LEU A 3 -49.35 -4.85 17.81
C LEU A 3 -49.11 -4.40 16.36
N THR A 4 -48.09 -3.58 16.13
CA THR A 4 -47.65 -3.26 14.77
C THR A 4 -46.86 -4.45 14.23
N ASN A 5 -47.55 -5.36 13.54
CA ASN A 5 -46.92 -6.33 12.64
C ASN A 5 -45.97 -5.57 11.71
N SER A 6 -44.70 -5.99 11.62
CA SER A 6 -43.80 -5.40 10.64
C SER A 6 -44.36 -5.65 9.25
N THR A 7 -44.44 -4.58 8.47
CA THR A 7 -44.93 -4.69 7.12
C THR A 7 -43.83 -5.38 6.31
N LEU A 8 -44.19 -6.41 5.54
CA LEU A 8 -43.33 -7.11 4.57
C LEU A 8 -42.35 -6.19 3.79
N PRO A 9 -42.73 -4.94 3.42
CA PRO A 9 -41.83 -3.96 2.79
C PRO A 9 -40.62 -3.55 3.65
N THR A 10 -40.74 -3.47 4.98
CA THR A 10 -39.65 -3.04 5.86
C THR A 10 -38.54 -4.08 5.94
N ILE A 11 -38.90 -5.36 6.05
CA ILE A 11 -37.94 -6.47 6.02
C ILE A 11 -37.27 -6.54 4.64
N GLN A 12 -38.02 -6.37 3.56
CA GLN A 12 -37.46 -6.36 2.21
C GLN A 12 -36.47 -5.20 2.02
N ALA A 13 -36.80 -3.99 2.48
CA ALA A 13 -35.89 -2.85 2.44
C ALA A 13 -34.63 -3.07 3.30
N ALA A 14 -34.77 -3.67 4.48
CA ALA A 14 -33.65 -4.03 5.33
C ALA A 14 -32.73 -5.04 4.64
N LYS A 15 -33.29 -6.03 3.93
CA LYS A 15 -32.54 -7.04 3.16
C LYS A 15 -31.71 -6.41 2.03
N GLU A 16 -32.31 -5.53 1.23
CA GLU A 16 -31.59 -4.82 0.17
C GLU A 16 -30.41 -4.01 0.72
N ILE A 17 -30.64 -3.26 1.80
CA ILE A 17 -29.57 -2.45 2.41
C ILE A 17 -28.50 -3.34 3.07
N ALA A 18 -28.89 -4.44 3.72
CA ALA A 18 -27.94 -5.38 4.30
C ALA A 18 -26.99 -5.95 3.23
N ASN A 19 -27.45 -6.16 2.00
CA ASN A 19 -26.61 -6.61 0.89
C ASN A 19 -25.54 -5.58 0.48
N THR A 20 -25.80 -4.29 0.72
CA THR A 20 -24.83 -3.22 0.43
C THR A 20 -23.74 -3.07 1.49
N LEU A 21 -23.91 -3.70 2.66
CA LEU A 21 -22.89 -3.66 3.72
C LEU A 21 -21.63 -4.40 3.27
N ARG A 22 -20.48 -3.77 3.52
CA ARG A 22 -19.16 -4.35 3.23
C ARG A 22 -18.82 -5.44 4.24
N TYR A 23 -18.06 -6.43 3.78
CA TYR A 23 -17.50 -7.46 4.64
C TYR A 23 -16.37 -6.91 5.50
N PHE A 24 -16.28 -7.37 6.75
CA PHE A 24 -15.21 -7.08 7.68
C PHE A 24 -14.39 -8.34 7.99
N LEU A 25 -13.10 -8.29 7.65
CA LEU A 25 -12.19 -9.44 7.72
C LEU A 25 -11.27 -9.42 8.95
N GLY A 26 -11.39 -8.44 9.86
CA GLY A 26 -10.49 -8.26 11.00
C GLY A 26 -9.36 -7.24 10.81
N ARG A 27 -9.38 -6.47 9.72
CA ARG A 27 -8.35 -5.45 9.46
C ARG A 27 -8.67 -4.13 10.15
N SER A 28 -7.79 -3.69 11.06
CA SER A 28 -7.96 -2.46 11.84
C SER A 28 -8.28 -1.23 11.01
N GLU A 29 -7.67 -1.12 9.83
CA GLU A 29 -7.80 0.02 8.94
C GLU A 29 -9.19 0.14 8.29
N HIS A 30 -9.98 -0.93 8.30
CA HIS A 30 -11.36 -0.94 7.77
C HIS A 30 -12.41 -0.95 8.88
N LEU A 31 -12.01 -1.13 10.15
CA LEU A 31 -12.93 -1.31 11.26
C LEU A 31 -13.86 -0.10 11.42
N GLU A 32 -13.32 1.11 11.53
CA GLU A 32 -14.14 2.32 11.76
C GLU A 32 -15.12 2.58 10.61
N SER A 33 -14.70 2.38 9.35
CA SER A 33 -15.61 2.51 8.21
C SER A 33 -16.73 1.47 8.26
N PHE A 34 -16.41 0.23 8.64
CA PHE A 34 -17.39 -0.84 8.78
C PHE A 34 -18.37 -0.54 9.92
N LEU A 35 -17.88 -0.19 11.11
CA LEU A 35 -18.69 0.13 12.27
C LEU A 35 -19.64 1.29 11.99
N ASN A 36 -19.17 2.36 11.34
CA ASN A 36 -20.02 3.49 10.96
C ASN A 36 -21.13 3.10 9.98
N SER A 37 -20.84 2.24 9.00
CA SER A 37 -21.85 1.73 8.07
C SER A 37 -22.89 0.86 8.77
N VAL A 38 -22.44 -0.03 9.65
CA VAL A 38 -23.33 -0.92 10.42
C VAL A 38 -24.14 -0.15 11.44
N ASP A 39 -23.58 0.83 12.13
CA ASP A 39 -24.30 1.68 13.09
C ASP A 39 -25.47 2.41 12.41
N LYS A 40 -25.27 2.91 11.19
CA LYS A 40 -26.35 3.54 10.40
C LYS A 40 -27.45 2.54 10.06
N PHE A 41 -27.08 1.32 9.67
CA PHE A 41 -28.02 0.24 9.37
C PHE A 41 -28.80 -0.19 10.62
N HIS A 42 -28.09 -0.49 11.71
CA HIS A 42 -28.67 -0.90 12.99
C HIS A 42 -29.56 0.19 13.58
N SER A 43 -29.16 1.47 13.51
CA SER A 43 -30.00 2.56 14.02
C SER A 43 -31.30 2.73 13.23
N ARG A 44 -31.30 2.33 11.95
CA ARG A 44 -32.47 2.45 11.06
C ARG A 44 -33.43 1.26 11.17
N TYR A 45 -32.94 0.06 11.47
CA TYR A 45 -33.74 -1.17 11.42
C TYR A 45 -33.68 -2.06 12.67
N GLY A 46 -32.66 -1.92 13.53
CA GLY A 46 -32.38 -2.82 14.66
C GLY A 46 -32.82 -2.31 16.04
N ARG A 47 -33.59 -1.22 16.09
CA ARG A 47 -34.15 -0.65 17.34
C ARG A 47 -35.67 -0.57 17.26
N THR A 48 -36.30 -1.63 16.77
CA THR A 48 -37.76 -1.67 16.59
C THR A 48 -38.43 -2.51 17.67
N THR A 49 -39.76 -2.40 17.80
CA THR A 49 -40.56 -3.27 18.67
C THR A 49 -40.74 -4.67 18.09
N ASP A 50 -40.36 -4.90 16.83
CA ASP A 50 -40.41 -6.21 16.18
C ASP A 50 -39.12 -6.99 16.43
N ASN A 51 -39.22 -8.03 17.26
CA ASN A 51 -38.11 -8.93 17.55
C ASN A 51 -37.61 -9.67 16.31
N SER A 52 -38.49 -10.04 15.37
CA SER A 52 -38.10 -10.79 14.17
C SER A 52 -37.21 -9.94 13.26
N LEU A 53 -37.54 -8.65 13.13
CA LEU A 53 -36.72 -7.69 12.39
C LEU A 53 -35.39 -7.43 13.09
N ASN A 54 -35.39 -7.29 14.42
CA ASN A 54 -34.15 -7.07 15.18
C ASN A 54 -33.21 -8.30 15.07
N GLU A 55 -33.74 -9.51 15.16
CA GLU A 55 -33.00 -10.76 14.95
C GLU A 55 -32.44 -10.85 13.52
N PHE A 56 -33.26 -10.54 12.51
CA PHE A 56 -32.81 -10.49 11.12
C PHE A 56 -31.66 -9.48 10.93
N VAL A 57 -31.78 -8.28 11.51
CA VAL A 57 -30.74 -7.24 11.44
C VAL A 57 -29.46 -7.73 12.11
N PHE A 58 -29.55 -8.32 13.30
CA PHE A 58 -28.39 -8.85 14.00
C PHE A 58 -27.70 -9.98 13.24
N ALA A 59 -28.46 -10.96 12.74
CA ALA A 59 -27.94 -12.05 11.91
C ALA A 59 -27.31 -11.52 10.61
N SER A 60 -27.93 -10.51 9.99
CA SER A 60 -27.40 -9.86 8.80
C SER A 60 -26.05 -9.19 9.08
N ILE A 61 -25.91 -8.50 10.21
CA ILE A 61 -24.64 -7.90 10.62
C ILE A 61 -23.57 -8.98 10.84
N CYS A 62 -23.89 -10.03 11.58
CA CYS A 62 -22.96 -11.12 11.85
C CYS A 62 -22.50 -11.82 10.57
N SER A 63 -23.39 -11.99 9.58
CA SER A 63 -23.05 -12.57 8.28
C SER A 63 -22.01 -11.78 7.47
N LYS A 64 -21.83 -10.49 7.79
CA LYS A 64 -20.83 -9.61 7.15
C LYS A 64 -19.48 -9.61 7.86
N ILE A 65 -19.37 -10.27 9.00
CA ILE A 65 -18.13 -10.42 9.75
C ILE A 65 -17.55 -11.79 9.41
N THR A 66 -16.45 -11.82 8.68
CA THR A 66 -15.88 -13.07 8.12
C THR A 66 -14.39 -13.23 8.49
N ASP A 67 -13.79 -14.35 8.09
CA ASP A 67 -12.40 -14.70 8.35
C ASP A 67 -12.03 -14.67 9.86
N GLU A 68 -10.94 -13.98 10.21
CA GLU A 68 -10.44 -13.87 11.57
C GLU A 68 -11.43 -13.18 12.50
N ALA A 69 -12.11 -12.14 11.99
CA ALA A 69 -13.16 -11.45 12.74
C ALA A 69 -14.39 -12.34 12.92
N GLY A 70 -14.78 -13.08 11.89
CA GLY A 70 -15.90 -14.02 11.98
C GLY A 70 -15.62 -15.10 13.02
N SER A 71 -14.44 -15.73 12.94
CA SER A 71 -13.99 -16.75 13.89
C SER A 71 -13.99 -16.23 15.32
N PHE A 72 -13.57 -14.97 15.54
CA PHE A 72 -13.60 -14.34 16.85
C PHE A 72 -15.01 -14.22 17.44
N ILE A 73 -15.99 -13.81 16.62
CA ILE A 73 -17.38 -13.66 17.04
C ILE A 73 -18.01 -15.03 17.30
N THR A 74 -17.75 -16.03 16.45
CA THR A 74 -18.27 -17.39 16.65
C THR A 74 -17.78 -18.04 17.94
N CYS A 75 -16.58 -17.71 18.41
CA CYS A 75 -16.05 -18.18 19.69
C CYS A 75 -16.60 -17.44 20.92
N ARG A 76 -17.49 -16.45 20.73
CA ARG A 76 -18.02 -15.56 21.78
C ARG A 76 -19.55 -15.58 21.77
N PRO A 77 -20.18 -16.69 22.22
CA PRO A 77 -21.64 -16.81 22.26
C PRO A 77 -22.29 -15.83 23.25
N ASP A 78 -21.51 -15.21 24.13
CA ASP A 78 -21.93 -14.16 25.06
C ASP A 78 -22.31 -12.82 24.38
N LEU A 79 -21.95 -12.65 23.10
CA LEU A 79 -22.21 -11.42 22.34
C LEU A 79 -23.54 -11.55 21.58
N GLU A 80 -24.65 -11.25 22.25
CA GLU A 80 -26.01 -11.41 21.70
C GLU A 80 -26.56 -10.15 21.03
N THR A 81 -25.91 -9.00 21.24
CA THR A 81 -26.40 -7.71 20.74
C THR A 81 -25.33 -6.98 19.92
N TRP A 82 -25.77 -6.16 18.96
CA TRP A 82 -24.85 -5.34 18.16
C TRP A 82 -23.92 -4.44 19.01
N PRO A 83 -24.39 -3.74 20.08
CA PRO A 83 -23.49 -2.96 20.93
C PRO A 83 -22.35 -3.78 21.53
N GLN A 84 -22.63 -5.00 22.01
CA GLN A 84 -21.61 -5.90 22.56
C GLN A 84 -20.62 -6.35 21.49
N VAL A 85 -21.11 -6.77 20.31
CA VAL A 85 -20.26 -7.14 19.17
C VAL A 85 -19.38 -5.97 18.75
N LYS A 86 -19.93 -4.77 18.64
CA LYS A 86 -19.21 -3.55 18.28
C LYS A 86 -18.08 -3.26 19.26
N GLU A 87 -18.34 -3.34 20.56
CA GLU A 87 -17.30 -3.10 21.57
C GLU A 87 -16.21 -4.18 21.52
N ALA A 88 -16.59 -5.46 21.38
CA ALA A 88 -15.64 -6.56 21.25
C ALA A 88 -14.74 -6.41 20.00
N LEU A 89 -15.32 -6.01 18.86
CA LEU A 89 -14.56 -5.74 17.63
C LEU A 89 -13.60 -4.55 17.81
N LYS A 90 -14.03 -3.47 18.47
CA LYS A 90 -13.16 -2.34 18.82
C LYS A 90 -12.01 -2.78 19.72
N ASN A 91 -12.28 -3.59 20.73
CA ASN A 91 -11.26 -4.02 21.68
C ASN A 91 -10.22 -4.95 21.03
N LYS A 92 -10.66 -5.85 20.14
CA LYS A 92 -9.74 -6.81 19.48
C LYS A 92 -9.04 -6.24 18.25
N PHE A 93 -9.79 -5.60 17.35
CA PHE A 93 -9.31 -5.17 16.04
C PHE A 93 -9.12 -3.65 15.93
N GLY A 94 -9.43 -2.90 16.98
CA GLY A 94 -9.26 -1.45 17.01
C GLY A 94 -7.81 -1.03 16.89
N ASP A 95 -7.62 0.15 16.32
CA ASP A 95 -6.31 0.76 16.21
C ASP A 95 -5.86 1.31 17.57
N LYS A 96 -5.07 0.50 18.28
CA LYS A 96 -4.52 0.81 19.61
C LYS A 96 -3.49 1.94 19.59
N LEU A 97 -2.89 2.24 18.44
CA LEU A 97 -1.87 3.29 18.36
C LEU A 97 -2.52 4.64 18.52
N ASP A 98 -1.93 5.53 19.29
CA ASP A 98 -2.44 6.90 19.35
C ASP A 98 -2.10 7.68 18.06
N ARG A 99 -2.64 8.89 17.94
CA ARG A 99 -2.38 9.75 16.77
C ARG A 99 -0.90 10.14 16.67
N ASN A 100 -0.22 10.37 17.79
CA ASN A 100 1.17 10.80 17.83
C ASN A 100 2.13 9.68 17.41
N GLU A 101 1.90 8.47 17.88
CA GLU A 101 2.60 7.25 17.50
C GLU A 101 2.44 6.98 16.00
N LEU A 102 1.22 7.10 15.47
CA LEU A 102 0.99 6.99 14.02
C LEU A 102 1.71 8.08 13.24
N GLN A 103 1.73 9.32 13.75
CA GLN A 103 2.46 10.43 13.11
C GLN A 103 3.96 10.16 13.07
N GLN A 104 4.53 9.65 14.17
CA GLN A 104 5.93 9.24 14.21
C GLN A 104 6.22 8.11 13.23
N GLN A 105 5.40 7.05 13.22
CA GLN A 105 5.53 5.97 12.25
C GLN A 105 5.45 6.47 10.81
N PHE A 106 4.61 7.47 10.55
CA PHE A 106 4.46 8.06 9.23
C PHE A 106 5.72 8.78 8.76
N ILE A 107 6.29 9.64 9.62
CA ILE A 107 7.50 10.42 9.32
C ILE A 107 8.74 9.53 9.18
N PHE A 108 8.84 8.50 10.04
CA PHE A 108 9.99 7.58 10.04
C PHE A 108 9.81 6.38 9.11
N LEU A 109 8.71 6.29 8.36
CA LEU A 109 8.47 5.19 7.44
C LEU A 109 9.59 5.14 6.40
N THR A 110 10.34 4.03 6.37
CA THR A 110 11.41 3.82 5.40
C THR A 110 11.12 2.62 4.51
N ARG A 111 11.67 2.67 3.29
CA ARG A 111 11.66 1.53 2.38
C ARG A 111 12.74 0.55 2.81
N ASN A 112 12.36 -0.71 3.02
CA ASN A 112 13.34 -1.74 3.37
C ASN A 112 14.21 -2.09 2.14
N ARG A 113 15.45 -2.52 2.36
CA ARG A 113 16.47 -2.73 1.31
C ARG A 113 16.00 -3.61 0.14
N ASN A 114 15.20 -4.63 0.41
CA ASN A 114 14.71 -5.59 -0.59
C ASN A 114 13.21 -5.44 -0.89
N GLN A 115 12.58 -4.37 -0.42
CA GLN A 115 11.15 -4.20 -0.57
C GLN A 115 10.79 -3.64 -1.97
N ASN A 116 9.76 -4.22 -2.57
CA ASN A 116 9.15 -3.70 -3.78
C ASN A 116 8.55 -2.31 -3.51
N ILE A 117 8.76 -1.37 -4.44
CA ILE A 117 8.25 0.00 -4.30
C ILE A 117 6.73 0.06 -4.16
N SER A 118 5.99 -0.84 -4.81
CA SER A 118 4.53 -0.95 -4.69
C SER A 118 4.10 -1.27 -3.25
N ASP A 119 4.83 -2.16 -2.57
CA ASP A 119 4.51 -2.51 -1.18
C ASP A 119 4.88 -1.41 -0.20
N PHE A 120 5.97 -0.67 -0.48
CA PHE A 120 6.27 0.55 0.27
C PHE A 120 5.14 1.59 0.14
N LEU A 121 4.66 1.84 -1.09
CA LEU A 121 3.56 2.76 -1.37
C LEU A 121 2.26 2.33 -0.67
N LYS A 122 1.93 1.03 -0.68
CA LYS A 122 0.76 0.50 0.05
C LYS A 122 0.85 0.82 1.54
N ARG A 123 1.99 0.53 2.19
CA ARG A 123 2.19 0.83 3.62
C ARG A 123 2.04 2.33 3.90
N LEU A 124 2.64 3.17 3.07
CA LEU A 124 2.54 4.63 3.20
C LEU A 124 1.10 5.12 3.10
N LYS A 125 0.33 4.62 2.13
CA LYS A 125 -1.10 4.94 1.98
C LYS A 125 -1.94 4.45 3.16
N ILE A 126 -1.65 3.26 3.70
CA ILE A 126 -2.35 2.72 4.87
C ILE A 126 -2.14 3.62 6.10
N ILE A 127 -0.90 4.03 6.38
CA ILE A 127 -0.63 4.92 7.53
C ILE A 127 -1.33 6.27 7.34
N LYS A 128 -1.25 6.87 6.14
CA LYS A 128 -1.98 8.11 5.81
C LYS A 128 -3.49 7.97 6.06
N MET A 129 -4.09 6.87 5.60
CA MET A 129 -5.51 6.60 5.78
C MET A 129 -5.88 6.48 7.27
N ARG A 130 -5.08 5.77 8.06
CA ARG A 130 -5.30 5.62 9.52
C ARG A 130 -5.24 6.96 10.25
N LEU A 131 -4.27 7.81 9.91
CA LEU A 131 -4.19 9.18 10.44
C LEU A 131 -5.43 10.00 10.10
N ASN A 132 -5.86 9.98 8.85
CA ASN A 132 -7.06 10.71 8.41
C ASN A 132 -8.33 10.20 9.09
N LEU A 133 -8.45 8.88 9.31
CA LEU A 133 -9.57 8.29 10.06
C LEU A 133 -9.59 8.78 11.51
N LYS A 134 -8.45 8.76 12.22
CA LYS A 134 -8.39 9.27 13.59
C LYS A 134 -8.74 10.75 13.68
N MET A 135 -8.29 11.56 12.73
CA MET A 135 -8.64 12.99 12.67
C MET A 135 -10.13 13.21 12.43
N ASN A 136 -10.75 12.45 11.53
CA ASN A 136 -12.17 12.61 11.23
C ASN A 136 -13.05 12.22 12.43
N SER A 137 -12.65 11.18 13.16
CA SER A 137 -13.35 10.70 14.35
C SER A 137 -13.09 11.52 15.62
N ASP A 138 -12.14 12.45 15.59
CA ASP A 138 -11.81 13.32 16.72
C ASP A 138 -12.92 14.37 16.93
N PRO A 139 -13.63 14.37 18.08
CA PRO A 139 -14.71 15.33 18.36
C PRO A 139 -14.18 16.72 18.71
N ASP A 140 -12.91 16.86 19.12
CA ASP A 140 -12.34 18.11 19.60
C ASP A 140 -11.82 19.00 18.45
N LEU A 141 -11.75 18.44 17.24
CA LEU A 141 -11.29 19.17 16.05
C LEU A 141 -12.46 19.76 15.26
N ASP A 142 -12.37 21.04 14.94
CA ASP A 142 -13.27 21.70 14.01
C ASP A 142 -13.04 21.24 12.55
N ALA A 143 -14.03 21.45 11.69
CA ALA A 143 -13.96 21.03 10.29
C ALA A 143 -12.79 21.68 9.51
N GLY A 144 -12.46 22.95 9.80
CA GLY A 144 -11.36 23.66 9.15
C GLY A 144 -10.01 23.07 9.52
N THR A 145 -9.80 22.82 10.82
CA THR A 145 -8.60 22.14 11.33
C THR A 145 -8.46 20.72 10.77
N LYS A 146 -9.55 19.97 10.67
CA LYS A 146 -9.54 18.63 10.05
C LYS A 146 -9.04 18.69 8.60
N ILE A 147 -9.55 19.61 7.79
CA ILE A 147 -9.13 19.78 6.40
C ILE A 147 -7.64 20.15 6.30
N SER A 148 -7.20 21.11 7.13
CA SER A 148 -5.79 21.54 7.16
C SER A 148 -4.85 20.37 7.48
N LEU A 149 -5.19 19.59 8.49
CA LEU A 149 -4.40 18.44 8.92
C LEU A 149 -4.39 17.30 7.88
N ILE A 150 -5.50 17.05 7.19
CA ILE A 150 -5.57 16.09 6.08
C ILE A 150 -4.64 16.53 4.94
N ASN A 151 -4.65 17.82 4.59
CA ASN A 151 -3.75 18.37 3.57
C ASN A 151 -2.28 18.27 4.00
N GLN A 152 -1.99 18.48 5.29
CA GLN A 152 -0.65 18.30 5.83
C GLN A 152 -0.20 16.83 5.76
N ASN A 153 -1.08 15.88 6.03
CA ASN A 153 -0.78 14.45 5.89
C ASN A 153 -0.48 14.09 4.43
N GLU A 154 -1.18 14.72 3.48
CA GLU A 154 -0.92 14.54 2.04
C GLU A 154 0.49 15.03 1.66
N ALA A 155 0.84 16.25 2.07
CA ALA A 155 2.17 16.82 1.83
C ALA A 155 3.29 16.00 2.50
N THR A 156 3.02 15.49 3.71
CA THR A 156 3.95 14.61 4.43
C THR A 156 4.14 13.29 3.69
N ALA A 157 3.07 12.69 3.16
CA ALA A 157 3.16 11.46 2.37
C ALA A 157 4.10 11.62 1.16
N VAL A 158 3.93 12.72 0.40
CA VAL A 158 4.77 13.03 -0.75
C VAL A 158 6.22 13.23 -0.32
N THR A 159 6.44 13.98 0.76
CA THR A 159 7.79 14.23 1.32
C THR A 159 8.49 12.93 1.75
N VAL A 160 7.78 12.06 2.46
CA VAL A 160 8.30 10.74 2.87
C VAL A 160 8.65 9.90 1.64
N LEU A 161 7.79 9.87 0.62
CA LEU A 161 8.08 9.15 -0.61
C LEU A 161 9.33 9.68 -1.32
N ILE A 162 9.48 11.01 -1.46
CA ILE A 162 10.64 11.65 -2.10
C ILE A 162 11.93 11.36 -1.31
N THR A 163 11.88 11.45 0.01
CA THR A 163 13.07 11.33 0.86
C THR A 163 13.50 9.88 1.09
N LYS A 164 12.58 8.92 1.00
CA LYS A 164 12.82 7.51 1.34
C LYS A 164 12.83 6.57 0.12
N THR A 165 12.93 7.14 -1.07
CA THR A 165 13.13 6.40 -2.32
C THR A 165 14.57 6.51 -2.83
N ASN A 166 14.92 5.76 -3.87
CA ASN A 166 16.25 5.82 -4.47
C ASN A 166 16.49 7.16 -5.19
N ALA A 167 17.76 7.51 -5.44
CA ALA A 167 18.13 8.79 -6.02
C ALA A 167 17.41 9.08 -7.35
N LYS A 168 17.26 8.06 -8.21
CA LYS A 168 16.59 8.20 -9.51
C LYS A 168 15.11 8.59 -9.38
N LEU A 169 14.37 7.89 -8.53
CA LEU A 169 12.96 8.19 -8.25
C LEU A 169 12.82 9.52 -7.51
N LYS A 170 13.76 9.86 -6.62
CA LYS A 170 13.78 11.15 -5.92
C LYS A 170 13.88 12.29 -6.93
N THR A 171 14.84 12.23 -7.86
CA THR A 171 14.99 13.23 -8.93
C THR A 171 13.74 13.32 -9.79
N LEU A 172 13.18 12.19 -10.21
CA LEU A 172 11.92 12.16 -10.99
C LEU A 172 10.79 12.89 -10.26
N LEU A 173 10.58 12.58 -8.99
CA LEU A 173 9.50 13.15 -8.19
C LEU A 173 9.72 14.64 -7.92
N MET A 174 10.96 15.08 -7.67
CA MET A 174 11.28 16.50 -7.50
C MET A 174 11.06 17.30 -8.80
N LEU A 175 11.40 16.74 -9.96
CA LEU A 175 11.19 17.40 -11.25
C LEU A 175 9.71 17.49 -11.65
N LYS A 176 8.93 16.45 -11.34
CA LYS A 176 7.50 16.40 -11.67
C LYS A 176 6.61 17.09 -10.64
N ASN A 177 7.12 17.30 -9.42
CA ASN A 177 6.45 18.02 -8.34
C ASN A 177 4.98 17.59 -8.10
N PRO A 178 4.74 16.31 -7.77
CA PRO A 178 3.38 15.81 -7.59
C PRO A 178 2.69 16.49 -6.40
N LYS A 179 1.41 16.82 -6.57
CA LYS A 179 0.62 17.54 -5.55
C LYS A 179 0.06 16.63 -4.46
N ASN A 180 -0.08 15.35 -4.75
CA ASN A 180 -0.63 14.35 -3.85
C ASN A 180 0.04 12.99 -4.05
N ILE A 181 -0.20 12.07 -3.11
CA ILE A 181 0.42 10.76 -3.10
C ILE A 181 -0.03 9.89 -4.27
N ASP A 182 -1.23 10.10 -4.80
CA ASP A 182 -1.77 9.29 -5.90
C ASP A 182 -1.09 9.64 -7.23
N GLU A 183 -0.87 10.93 -7.48
CA GLU A 183 -0.05 11.42 -8.57
C GLU A 183 1.40 10.92 -8.45
N ALA A 184 1.99 11.06 -7.26
CA ALA A 184 3.35 10.57 -6.99
C ALA A 184 3.47 9.04 -7.18
N THR A 185 2.46 8.29 -6.74
CA THR A 185 2.36 6.83 -6.92
C THR A 185 2.34 6.49 -8.40
N SER A 186 1.51 7.19 -9.19
CA SER A 186 1.38 6.95 -10.63
C SER A 186 2.70 7.17 -11.36
N LEU A 187 3.42 8.25 -11.03
CA LEU A 187 4.76 8.53 -11.58
C LEU A 187 5.76 7.41 -11.27
N VAL A 188 5.79 6.95 -10.03
CA VAL A 188 6.71 5.90 -9.58
C VAL A 188 6.40 4.56 -10.22
N LEU A 189 5.12 4.19 -10.32
CA LEU A 189 4.71 2.92 -10.93
C LEU A 189 4.99 2.92 -12.44
N ASN A 190 4.71 4.02 -13.14
CA ASN A 190 5.03 4.16 -14.55
C ASN A 190 6.53 4.05 -14.81
N HIS A 191 7.34 4.71 -13.98
CA HIS A 191 8.80 4.59 -14.07
C HIS A 191 9.28 3.16 -13.82
N SER A 192 8.74 2.48 -12.79
CA SER A 192 9.08 1.09 -12.48
C SER A 192 8.72 0.15 -13.63
N LEU A 193 7.59 0.37 -14.31
CA LEU A 193 7.17 -0.42 -15.47
C LEU A 193 8.11 -0.19 -16.66
N MET A 194 8.48 1.06 -16.93
CA MET A 194 9.43 1.40 -18.00
C MET A 194 10.81 0.77 -17.76
N GLU A 195 11.33 0.81 -16.53
CA GLU A 195 12.61 0.16 -16.19
C GLU A 195 12.57 -1.35 -16.41
N GLN A 196 11.46 -2.01 -16.05
CA GLN A 196 11.29 -3.44 -16.30
C GLN A 196 11.33 -3.75 -17.80
N GLN A 197 10.61 -2.98 -18.62
CA GLN A 197 10.60 -3.16 -20.07
C GLN A 197 11.99 -2.96 -20.70
N ILE A 198 12.73 -1.93 -20.25
CA ILE A 198 14.09 -1.65 -20.71
C ILE A 198 15.04 -2.81 -20.32
N ASN A 199 14.98 -3.27 -19.07
CA ASN A 199 15.82 -4.36 -18.59
C ASN A 199 15.56 -5.68 -19.33
N LEU A 200 14.29 -5.98 -19.65
CA LEU A 200 13.91 -7.14 -20.47
C LEU A 200 14.51 -7.06 -21.87
N ARG A 201 14.46 -5.89 -22.52
CA ARG A 201 15.07 -5.66 -23.85
C ARG A 201 16.60 -5.79 -23.82
N HIS A 202 17.25 -5.35 -22.76
CA HIS A 202 18.71 -5.50 -22.64
C HIS A 202 19.14 -6.94 -22.32
N ALA A 203 18.31 -7.71 -21.61
CA ALA A 203 18.57 -9.13 -21.34
C ALA A 203 18.49 -9.96 -22.62
N THR A 204 17.53 -9.69 -23.52
CA THR A 204 17.44 -10.39 -24.81
C THR A 204 18.58 -10.04 -25.75
N ASN A 205 19.06 -8.78 -25.75
CA ASN A 205 20.14 -8.34 -26.62
C ASN A 205 21.52 -8.90 -26.23
N LYS A 206 21.78 -9.15 -24.93
CA LYS A 206 23.04 -9.76 -24.48
C LYS A 206 23.22 -11.21 -24.93
N ASN A 207 22.13 -11.94 -25.17
CA ASN A 207 22.19 -13.33 -25.65
C ASN A 207 22.48 -13.44 -27.16
N HIS A 208 22.36 -12.36 -27.94
CA HIS A 208 22.67 -12.38 -29.38
C HIS A 208 24.13 -12.06 -29.73
N HIS A 209 24.96 -11.66 -28.76
CA HIS A 209 26.37 -11.31 -29.00
C HIS A 209 27.39 -12.39 -28.62
N HIS A 210 26.95 -13.59 -28.22
CA HIS A 210 27.84 -14.72 -27.90
C HIS A 210 27.80 -15.89 -28.91
N GLN A 211 27.14 -15.72 -30.06
CA GLN A 211 27.03 -16.76 -31.10
C GLN A 211 27.69 -16.41 -32.45
N GLN A 212 28.58 -15.44 -32.51
CA GLN A 212 29.41 -15.22 -33.71
C GLN A 212 30.90 -15.17 -33.34
N LYS A 213 31.51 -16.36 -33.21
CA LYS A 213 32.95 -16.51 -33.41
C LYS A 213 33.20 -16.49 -34.92
N PRO A 214 34.06 -15.61 -35.46
CA PRO A 214 34.53 -15.74 -36.83
C PRO A 214 35.48 -16.94 -36.90
N SER A 215 35.16 -17.89 -37.78
CA SER A 215 36.06 -18.98 -38.16
C SER A 215 37.37 -18.40 -38.70
N GLN A 216 38.46 -18.57 -37.95
CA GLN A 216 39.80 -18.20 -38.39
C GLN A 216 40.22 -19.11 -39.54
N HIS A 217 40.38 -18.53 -40.74
CA HIS A 217 41.03 -19.19 -41.85
C HIS A 217 42.53 -19.34 -41.55
N ILE A 218 42.97 -20.59 -41.61
CA ILE A 218 44.34 -21.08 -41.53
C ILE A 218 45.20 -20.37 -42.59
N ARG A 219 46.18 -19.57 -42.18
CA ARG A 219 47.27 -19.09 -43.06
C ARG A 219 48.47 -20.03 -42.90
N HIS A 220 48.80 -20.72 -43.98
CA HIS A 220 49.99 -21.56 -44.09
C HIS A 220 51.26 -20.70 -44.05
N ASN A 221 52.23 -21.27 -43.33
CA ASN A 221 53.57 -20.79 -43.07
C ASN A 221 54.43 -20.92 -44.33
N ILE A 222 55.09 -19.84 -44.78
CA ILE A 222 56.20 -19.91 -45.74
C ILE A 222 57.41 -19.23 -45.11
N THR A 223 58.41 -20.07 -44.87
CA THR A 223 59.79 -19.80 -44.46
C THR A 223 60.53 -18.84 -45.39
N HIS A 224 61.34 -17.92 -44.84
CA HIS A 224 62.74 -17.71 -45.25
C HIS A 224 63.53 -16.94 -44.16
N PRO A 225 64.85 -17.21 -43.98
CA PRO A 225 65.70 -16.62 -42.94
C PRO A 225 66.53 -15.44 -43.49
N LEU A 226 66.89 -14.48 -42.63
CA LEU A 226 68.14 -13.72 -42.79
C LEU A 226 68.59 -13.06 -41.48
N SER A 227 69.88 -13.23 -41.19
CA SER A 227 70.58 -12.88 -39.97
C SER A 227 71.10 -11.43 -39.98
N SER A 228 70.95 -10.72 -38.85
CA SER A 228 71.88 -9.76 -38.20
C SER A 228 72.40 -8.52 -39.01
N PRO A 229 72.97 -7.45 -38.39
CA PRO A 229 73.48 -7.35 -37.03
C PRO A 229 73.12 -6.08 -36.23
N SER A 230 73.34 -6.23 -34.93
CA SER A 230 73.37 -5.25 -33.85
C SER A 230 74.41 -4.14 -34.09
N GLN A 231 74.03 -2.88 -33.85
CA GLN A 231 74.97 -1.76 -33.70
C GLN A 231 75.00 -1.28 -32.24
N SER A 232 76.23 -1.22 -31.73
CA SER A 232 76.65 -0.85 -30.39
C SER A 232 76.69 0.67 -30.17
N HIS A 233 76.34 1.06 -28.95
CA HIS A 233 76.55 2.39 -28.37
C HIS A 233 78.02 2.83 -28.32
N ASN A 234 78.29 4.10 -28.67
CA ASN A 234 78.97 5.10 -27.82
C ASN A 234 79.03 6.47 -28.54
N PRO A 235 78.97 7.58 -27.79
CA PRO A 235 80.16 8.44 -27.75
C PRO A 235 80.51 9.02 -26.37
N LEU A 236 81.83 9.13 -26.13
CA LEU A 236 82.57 9.96 -25.16
C LEU A 236 82.53 11.46 -25.56
N PRO A 237 83.19 12.41 -24.85
CA PRO A 237 83.13 12.78 -23.42
C PRO A 237 82.86 14.31 -23.27
N ALA A 238 82.78 14.82 -22.04
CA ALA A 238 82.82 16.27 -21.74
C ALA A 238 84.03 16.61 -20.85
N PRO A 239 84.57 17.85 -20.93
CA PRO A 239 85.91 18.19 -20.46
C PRO A 239 85.94 18.85 -19.07
N VAL A 240 87.19 18.95 -18.57
CA VAL A 240 87.74 19.67 -17.41
C VAL A 240 87.76 18.89 -16.10
#